data_AF-A0A1N7Q6L9-F1
#
_entry.id   AF-A0A1N7Q6L9-F1
#
_cell.length_a   1.000
_cell.length_b   1.000
_cell.length_c   1.000
_cell.angle_alpha   90.00
_cell.angle_beta   90.00
_cell.angle_gamma   90.00
#
_symmetry.space_group_name_H-M   'P 1'
#
loop_
_entity.id
_entity.type
_entity.pdbx_description
1 polymer ?
#
loop_
_entity_poly.entity_id
_entity_poly.type
_entity_poly.pdbx_seq_one_letter_code
_entity_poly.pdbx_strand_id
1 'polypeptide(L)'
;MRPLILCLTSALALAVVSLPAHAQQAAGQSRAAAQAMPPALQAAVLSGNSAAIQRAITTLSQGNPAAMASLAGQVMTAAEGMVATNPTAAAAAAASASTIAAQPAVIAAAPQSALSLVVSANRIAINPVVQQVAPAVSAAISVSATQVASNPQVFQVAPTAALQVMSDAYNSVSSPAIAAAAPNAVQSVTASLTQASANPQIAAAMAESGQVITAILTKQPLPASVQDSIVARGTAS
;
A
#
# COMPACT_ATOMS: atom_id res chain seq x y z
N MET A 1 -73.02 -20.77 44.05
CA MET A 1 -72.82 -19.31 43.84
C MET A 1 -72.00 -19.11 42.58
N ARG A 2 -72.32 -18.02 41.88
CA ARG A 2 -71.89 -17.59 40.54
C ARG A 2 -70.35 -17.51 40.32
N PRO A 3 -69.92 -17.50 39.04
CA PRO A 3 -68.55 -17.70 38.59
C PRO A 3 -67.74 -16.40 38.51
N LEU A 4 -66.40 -16.50 38.43
CA LEU A 4 -65.57 -15.37 37.99
C LEU A 4 -64.55 -15.81 36.94
N ILE A 5 -64.76 -15.22 35.78
CA ILE A 5 -64.00 -15.26 34.53
C ILE A 5 -62.70 -14.50 34.73
N LEU A 6 -61.57 -15.04 34.27
CA LEU A 6 -60.39 -14.23 33.96
C LEU A 6 -59.81 -14.67 32.61
N CYS A 7 -60.12 -13.88 31.59
CA CYS A 7 -59.45 -13.88 30.29
C CYS A 7 -57.96 -13.54 30.47
N LEU A 8 -57.07 -14.39 29.97
CA LEU A 8 -55.67 -14.04 29.73
C LEU A 8 -55.38 -14.18 28.23
N THR A 9 -55.47 -13.07 27.52
CA THR A 9 -55.01 -12.92 26.13
C THR A 9 -53.52 -12.56 26.15
N SER A 10 -52.65 -13.53 25.88
CA SER A 10 -51.25 -13.25 25.60
C SER A 10 -51.04 -13.07 24.10
N ALA A 11 -50.69 -11.84 23.74
CA ALA A 11 -50.36 -11.40 22.39
C ALA A 11 -49.06 -12.06 21.90
N LEU A 12 -49.14 -12.69 20.73
CA LEU A 12 -48.01 -13.25 19.99
C LEU A 12 -47.32 -12.12 19.20
N ALA A 13 -46.24 -11.57 19.74
CA ALA A 13 -45.42 -10.59 19.04
C ALA A 13 -44.43 -11.31 18.10
N LEU A 14 -44.68 -11.25 16.78
CA LEU A 14 -43.71 -11.63 15.76
C LEU A 14 -42.57 -10.60 15.75
N ALA A 15 -41.40 -10.99 16.26
CA ALA A 15 -40.16 -10.23 16.10
C ALA A 15 -39.57 -10.52 14.70
N VAL A 16 -39.70 -9.56 13.78
CA VAL A 16 -38.99 -9.56 12.50
C VAL A 16 -37.55 -9.14 12.79
N VAL A 17 -36.62 -10.09 12.78
CA VAL A 17 -35.18 -9.82 12.90
C VAL A 17 -34.68 -9.32 11.55
N SER A 18 -34.50 -8.01 11.43
CA SER A 18 -33.84 -7.39 10.29
C SER A 18 -32.34 -7.67 10.34
N LEU A 19 -31.85 -8.61 9.53
CA LEU A 19 -30.41 -8.79 9.32
C LEU A 19 -29.86 -7.58 8.53
N PRO A 20 -28.86 -6.85 9.04
CA PRO A 20 -28.29 -5.72 8.31
C PRO A 20 -27.38 -6.24 7.18
N ALA A 21 -27.81 -6.02 5.94
CA ALA A 21 -27.10 -6.36 4.71
C ALA A 21 -25.84 -5.47 4.52
N HIS A 22 -24.70 -5.95 5.00
CA HIS A 22 -23.40 -5.27 4.84
C HIS A 22 -22.64 -5.66 3.56
N ALA A 23 -23.26 -6.41 2.64
CA ALA A 23 -22.56 -6.95 1.46
C ALA A 23 -22.48 -5.99 0.24
N GLN A 24 -23.18 -4.84 0.25
CA GLN A 24 -23.35 -4.02 -0.97
C GLN A 24 -22.48 -2.74 -1.01
N GLN A 25 -21.67 -2.48 0.02
CA GLN A 25 -20.96 -1.20 0.14
C GLN A 25 -19.59 -1.19 -0.57
N ALA A 26 -19.01 -2.36 -0.88
CA ALA A 26 -17.73 -2.43 -1.60
C ALA A 26 -17.86 -2.10 -3.10
N ALA A 27 -19.00 -2.40 -3.73
CA ALA A 27 -19.18 -2.22 -5.19
C ALA A 27 -19.41 -0.74 -5.60
N GLY A 28 -19.95 0.09 -4.70
CA GLY A 28 -20.22 1.51 -4.99
C GLY A 28 -18.96 2.37 -5.03
N GLN A 29 -17.98 2.06 -4.18
CA GLN A 29 -16.75 2.85 -4.03
C GLN A 29 -15.77 2.62 -5.19
N SER A 30 -15.70 1.39 -5.71
CA SER A 30 -14.93 1.07 -6.92
C SER A 30 -15.50 1.73 -8.18
N ARG A 31 -16.82 1.98 -8.23
CA ARG A 31 -17.49 2.60 -9.39
C ARG A 31 -17.25 4.11 -9.47
N ALA A 32 -17.23 4.80 -8.33
CA ALA A 32 -16.91 6.23 -8.25
C ALA A 32 -15.43 6.52 -8.59
N ALA A 33 -14.50 5.66 -8.14
CA ALA A 33 -13.09 5.75 -8.52
C ALA A 33 -12.87 5.47 -10.03
N ALA A 34 -13.62 4.52 -10.60
CA ALA A 34 -13.57 4.23 -12.04
C ALA A 34 -14.16 5.37 -12.91
N GLN A 35 -15.10 6.15 -12.40
CA GLN A 35 -15.68 7.31 -13.11
C GLN A 35 -14.83 8.58 -13.01
N ALA A 36 -13.89 8.65 -12.06
CA ALA A 36 -12.93 9.75 -11.94
C ALA A 36 -11.67 9.56 -12.82
N MET A 37 -11.44 8.34 -13.32
CA MET A 37 -10.25 8.03 -14.10
C MET A 37 -10.43 8.38 -15.58
N PRO A 38 -9.46 9.07 -16.22
CA PRO A 38 -9.52 9.34 -17.66
C PRO A 38 -9.63 8.03 -18.47
N PRO A 39 -10.46 7.97 -19.55
CA PRO A 39 -10.72 6.73 -20.28
C PRO A 39 -9.47 6.03 -20.82
N ALA A 40 -8.49 6.80 -21.29
CA ALA A 40 -7.22 6.27 -21.78
C ALA A 40 -6.40 5.59 -20.67
N LEU A 41 -6.43 6.17 -19.46
CA LEU A 41 -5.75 5.60 -18.30
C LEU A 41 -6.47 4.35 -17.80
N GLN A 42 -7.81 4.37 -17.78
CA GLN A 42 -8.61 3.20 -17.42
C GLN A 42 -8.34 2.01 -18.35
N ALA A 43 -8.33 2.23 -19.67
CA ALA A 43 -8.02 1.18 -20.64
C ALA A 43 -6.58 0.64 -20.46
N ALA A 44 -5.62 1.53 -20.19
CA ALA A 44 -4.24 1.13 -19.93
C ALA A 44 -4.13 0.25 -18.67
N VAL A 45 -4.82 0.62 -17.58
CA VAL A 45 -4.85 -0.16 -16.33
C VAL A 45 -5.51 -1.52 -16.54
N LEU A 46 -6.68 -1.56 -17.18
CA LEU A 46 -7.40 -2.82 -17.45
C LEU A 46 -6.61 -3.76 -18.35
N SER A 47 -5.84 -3.22 -19.30
CA SER A 47 -4.96 -4.02 -20.16
C SER A 47 -3.69 -4.53 -19.46
N GLY A 48 -3.38 -4.04 -18.25
CA GLY A 48 -2.14 -4.34 -17.54
C GLY A 48 -0.87 -3.84 -18.27
N ASN A 49 -1.01 -2.95 -19.26
CA ASN A 49 0.11 -2.47 -20.06
C ASN A 49 0.83 -1.33 -19.33
N SER A 50 1.90 -1.68 -18.60
CA SER A 50 2.70 -0.75 -17.80
C SER A 50 3.19 0.47 -18.59
N ALA A 51 3.64 0.27 -19.83
CA ALA A 51 4.10 1.34 -20.71
C ALA A 51 2.95 2.24 -21.20
N ALA A 52 1.75 1.70 -21.40
CA ALA A 52 0.57 2.52 -21.71
C ALA A 52 0.13 3.35 -20.49
N ILE A 53 0.20 2.77 -19.29
CA ILE A 53 -0.12 3.47 -18.03
C ILE A 53 0.82 4.66 -17.84
N GLN A 54 2.13 4.44 -17.97
CA GLN A 54 3.13 5.51 -17.82
C GLN A 54 2.93 6.61 -18.87
N ARG A 55 2.73 6.25 -20.15
CA ARG A 55 2.44 7.24 -21.21
C ARG A 55 1.19 8.04 -20.91
N ALA A 56 0.10 7.39 -20.51
CA ALA A 56 -1.15 8.07 -20.18
C ALA A 56 -0.95 9.05 -19.03
N ILE A 57 -0.25 8.66 -17.95
CA ILE A 57 0.02 9.56 -16.82
C ILE A 57 0.89 10.75 -17.26
N THR A 58 1.97 10.51 -18.01
CA THR A 58 2.84 11.60 -18.49
C THR A 58 2.09 12.56 -19.40
N THR A 59 1.27 12.07 -20.34
CA THR A 59 0.48 12.92 -21.23
C THR A 59 -0.60 13.70 -20.49
N LEU A 60 -1.37 13.04 -19.61
CA LEU A 60 -2.49 13.68 -18.89
C LEU A 60 -2.02 14.68 -17.82
N SER A 61 -0.87 14.42 -17.21
CA SER A 61 -0.26 15.34 -16.25
C SER A 61 0.40 16.56 -16.91
N GLN A 62 0.61 16.53 -18.24
CA GLN A 62 1.36 17.55 -18.97
C GLN A 62 2.76 17.82 -18.39
N GLY A 63 3.36 16.79 -17.78
CA GLY A 63 4.66 16.89 -17.11
C GLY A 63 4.62 17.50 -15.70
N ASN A 64 3.45 17.81 -15.14
CA ASN A 64 3.33 18.31 -13.77
C ASN A 64 3.52 17.17 -12.74
N PRO A 65 4.55 17.20 -11.88
CA PRO A 65 4.84 16.09 -10.97
C PRO A 65 3.76 15.84 -9.90
N ALA A 66 3.07 16.88 -9.43
CA ALA A 66 1.97 16.72 -8.48
C ALA A 66 0.74 16.07 -9.15
N ALA A 67 0.45 16.45 -10.39
CA ALA A 67 -0.60 15.80 -11.18
C ALA A 67 -0.24 14.33 -11.50
N MET A 68 1.03 14.04 -11.80
CA MET A 68 1.52 12.66 -11.96
C MET A 68 1.26 11.81 -10.71
N ALA A 69 1.54 12.35 -9.52
CA ALA A 69 1.27 11.67 -8.26
C ALA A 69 -0.22 11.40 -8.05
N SER A 70 -1.09 12.37 -8.36
CA SER A 70 -2.54 12.23 -8.25
C SER A 70 -3.09 11.14 -9.20
N LEU A 71 -2.65 11.15 -10.47
CA LEU A 71 -3.05 10.13 -11.45
C LEU A 71 -2.50 8.74 -11.09
N ALA A 72 -1.26 8.66 -10.62
CA ALA A 72 -0.70 7.41 -10.09
C ALA A 72 -1.51 6.89 -8.89
N GLY A 73 -2.07 7.79 -8.07
CA GLY A 73 -2.96 7.44 -6.96
C GLY A 73 -4.23 6.76 -7.45
N GLN A 74 -4.85 7.31 -8.49
CA GLN A 74 -6.03 6.71 -9.11
C GLN A 74 -5.71 5.32 -9.69
N VAL A 75 -4.56 5.17 -10.36
CA VAL A 75 -4.09 3.87 -10.86
C VAL A 75 -3.92 2.87 -9.72
N MET A 76 -3.37 3.29 -8.59
CA MET A 76 -3.17 2.43 -7.44
C MET A 76 -4.49 1.95 -6.84
N THR A 77 -5.46 2.85 -6.66
CA THR A 77 -6.80 2.47 -6.19
C THR A 77 -7.48 1.48 -7.13
N ALA A 78 -7.32 1.65 -8.45
CA ALA A 78 -7.82 0.68 -9.41
C ALA A 78 -7.07 -0.66 -9.32
N ALA A 79 -5.74 -0.63 -9.17
CA ALA A 79 -4.92 -1.83 -9.01
C ALA A 79 -5.32 -2.64 -7.78
N GLU A 80 -5.56 -1.99 -6.64
CA GLU A 80 -6.06 -2.65 -5.41
C GLU A 80 -7.39 -3.37 -5.65
N GLY A 81 -8.33 -2.72 -6.35
CA GLY A 81 -9.61 -3.33 -6.72
C GLY A 81 -9.51 -4.50 -7.70
N MET A 82 -8.40 -4.61 -8.43
CA MET A 82 -8.15 -5.65 -9.43
C MET A 82 -7.46 -6.88 -8.85
N VAL A 83 -6.85 -6.82 -7.66
CA VAL A 83 -6.07 -7.94 -7.10
C VAL A 83 -6.88 -9.25 -7.06
N ALA A 84 -8.17 -9.17 -6.74
CA ALA A 84 -9.04 -10.34 -6.65
C ALA A 84 -9.47 -10.93 -8.01
N THR A 85 -9.48 -10.14 -9.07
CA THR A 85 -10.06 -10.53 -10.38
C THR A 85 -9.03 -10.62 -11.50
N ASN A 86 -7.98 -9.81 -11.45
CA ASN A 86 -6.85 -9.78 -12.38
C ASN A 86 -5.56 -9.36 -11.65
N PRO A 87 -4.96 -10.26 -10.85
CA PRO A 87 -3.77 -9.97 -10.05
C PRO A 87 -2.56 -9.59 -10.90
N THR A 88 -2.42 -10.11 -12.12
CA THR A 88 -1.33 -9.76 -13.04
C THR A 88 -1.41 -8.30 -13.49
N ALA A 89 -2.60 -7.83 -13.90
CA ALA A 89 -2.77 -6.44 -14.29
C ALA A 89 -2.70 -5.49 -13.08
N ALA A 90 -3.20 -5.91 -11.90
CA ALA A 90 -3.01 -5.19 -10.65
C ALA A 90 -1.52 -4.98 -10.33
N ALA A 91 -0.70 -6.03 -10.44
CA ALA A 91 0.74 -5.95 -10.22
C ALA A 91 1.43 -5.00 -11.20
N ALA A 92 1.09 -5.09 -12.50
CA ALA A 92 1.66 -4.22 -13.53
C ALA A 92 1.29 -2.74 -13.30
N ALA A 93 0.05 -2.46 -12.93
CA ALA A 93 -0.42 -1.11 -12.60
C ALA A 93 0.29 -0.56 -11.35
N ALA A 94 0.39 -1.36 -10.29
CA ALA A 94 1.10 -1.00 -9.07
C ALA A 94 2.59 -0.73 -9.33
N ALA A 95 3.24 -1.54 -10.17
CA ALA A 95 4.62 -1.32 -10.57
C ALA A 95 4.80 0.01 -11.32
N SER A 96 3.95 0.31 -12.31
CA SER A 96 4.01 1.58 -13.02
C SER A 96 3.81 2.78 -12.10
N ALA A 97 2.83 2.72 -11.19
CA ALA A 97 2.59 3.78 -10.22
C ALA A 97 3.76 3.93 -9.22
N SER A 98 4.39 2.83 -8.82
CA SER A 98 5.60 2.85 -7.97
C SER A 98 6.80 3.49 -8.69
N THR A 99 6.99 3.20 -9.97
CA THR A 99 8.03 3.85 -10.78
C THR A 99 7.83 5.36 -10.84
N ILE A 100 6.58 5.82 -10.92
CA ILE A 100 6.25 7.26 -10.91
C ILE A 100 6.51 7.86 -9.52
N ALA A 101 6.11 7.18 -8.45
CA ALA A 101 6.37 7.60 -7.08
C ALA A 101 7.88 7.72 -6.78
N ALA A 102 8.71 6.88 -7.41
CA ALA A 102 10.16 6.91 -7.29
C ALA A 102 10.85 8.03 -8.08
N GLN A 103 10.12 8.80 -8.89
CA GLN A 103 10.72 9.89 -9.65
C GLN A 103 11.13 11.04 -8.72
N PRO A 104 12.36 11.58 -8.83
CA PRO A 104 12.82 12.68 -7.98
C PRO A 104 11.91 13.92 -8.03
N ALA A 105 11.37 14.25 -9.21
CA ALA A 105 10.45 15.37 -9.36
C ALA A 105 9.13 15.18 -8.60
N VAL A 106 8.61 13.94 -8.57
CA VAL A 106 7.39 13.59 -7.83
C VAL A 106 7.66 13.61 -6.33
N ILE A 107 8.78 13.05 -5.89
CA ILE A 107 9.21 13.09 -4.49
C ILE A 107 9.35 14.53 -3.99
N ALA A 108 9.99 15.40 -4.79
CA ALA A 108 10.18 16.80 -4.41
C ALA A 108 8.87 17.58 -4.37
N ALA A 109 7.95 17.34 -5.31
CA ALA A 109 6.69 18.07 -5.40
C ALA A 109 5.61 17.56 -4.44
N ALA A 110 5.58 16.25 -4.14
CA ALA A 110 4.52 15.60 -3.39
C ALA A 110 5.06 14.39 -2.57
N PRO A 111 5.94 14.61 -1.58
CA PRO A 111 6.58 13.53 -0.83
C PRO A 111 5.58 12.64 -0.08
N GLN A 112 4.50 13.22 0.47
CA GLN A 112 3.44 12.47 1.13
C GLN A 112 2.68 11.55 0.17
N SER A 113 2.43 12.03 -1.05
CA SER A 113 1.76 11.24 -2.09
C SER A 113 2.67 10.11 -2.58
N ALA A 114 3.96 10.39 -2.77
CA ALA A 114 4.95 9.36 -3.11
C ALA A 114 4.99 8.24 -2.06
N LEU A 115 4.97 8.60 -0.77
CA LEU A 115 4.90 7.62 0.32
C LEU A 115 3.61 6.79 0.28
N SER A 116 2.47 7.47 0.16
CA SER A 116 1.15 6.81 0.14
C SER A 116 1.05 5.82 -1.03
N LEU A 117 1.60 6.19 -2.19
CA LEU A 117 1.69 5.31 -3.36
C LEU A 117 2.49 4.05 -3.07
N VAL A 118 3.70 4.18 -2.50
CA VAL A 118 4.51 2.99 -2.23
C VAL A 118 3.97 2.14 -1.09
N VAL A 119 3.27 2.72 -0.11
CA VAL A 119 2.53 1.96 0.90
C VAL A 119 1.48 1.06 0.24
N SER A 120 0.62 1.63 -0.60
CA SER A 120 -0.40 0.84 -1.33
C SER A 120 0.21 -0.17 -2.29
N ALA A 121 1.27 0.22 -3.03
CA ALA A 121 1.96 -0.70 -3.91
C ALA A 121 2.56 -1.89 -3.13
N ASN A 122 3.12 -1.62 -1.96
CA ASN A 122 3.70 -2.66 -1.13
C ASN A 122 2.63 -3.63 -0.62
N ARG A 123 1.42 -3.15 -0.27
CA ARG A 123 0.27 -4.03 0.06
C ARG A 123 -0.09 -4.98 -1.08
N ILE A 124 0.02 -4.52 -2.33
CA ILE A 124 -0.17 -5.37 -3.52
C ILE A 124 1.00 -6.36 -3.68
N ALA A 125 2.25 -5.90 -3.52
CA ALA A 125 3.44 -6.74 -3.66
C ALA A 125 3.58 -7.84 -2.60
N ILE A 126 3.08 -7.62 -1.38
CA ILE A 126 3.06 -8.64 -0.32
C ILE A 126 1.85 -9.58 -0.43
N ASN A 127 0.91 -9.34 -1.37
CA ASN A 127 -0.23 -10.20 -1.54
C ASN A 127 0.20 -11.57 -2.09
N PRO A 128 -0.14 -12.70 -1.43
CA PRO A 128 0.31 -14.03 -1.85
C PRO A 128 -0.09 -14.39 -3.28
N VAL A 129 -1.28 -13.97 -3.74
CA VAL A 129 -1.75 -14.24 -5.10
C VAL A 129 -0.87 -13.50 -6.11
N VAL A 130 -0.54 -12.25 -5.83
CA VAL A 130 0.34 -11.43 -6.68
C VAL A 130 1.76 -11.99 -6.72
N GLN A 131 2.28 -12.45 -5.59
CA GLN A 131 3.59 -13.10 -5.53
C GLN A 131 3.64 -14.40 -6.33
N GLN A 132 2.55 -15.16 -6.38
CA GLN A 132 2.49 -16.40 -7.16
C GLN A 132 2.42 -16.13 -8.67
N VAL A 133 1.62 -15.14 -9.11
CA VAL A 133 1.42 -14.89 -10.55
C VAL A 133 2.46 -13.94 -11.16
N ALA A 134 3.04 -13.05 -10.36
CA ALA A 134 3.97 -12.01 -10.80
C ALA A 134 5.07 -11.73 -9.74
N PRO A 135 5.89 -12.74 -9.38
CA PRO A 135 6.92 -12.59 -8.34
C PRO A 135 7.98 -11.53 -8.71
N ALA A 136 8.41 -11.48 -9.98
CA ALA A 136 9.38 -10.48 -10.44
C ALA A 136 8.85 -9.04 -10.32
N VAL A 137 7.56 -8.84 -10.58
CA VAL A 137 6.91 -7.52 -10.46
C VAL A 137 6.79 -7.11 -8.99
N SER A 138 6.44 -8.05 -8.11
CA SER A 138 6.42 -7.83 -6.66
C SER A 138 7.80 -7.43 -6.12
N ALA A 139 8.85 -8.04 -6.65
CA ALA A 139 10.24 -7.68 -6.36
C ALA A 139 10.55 -6.23 -6.77
N ALA A 140 10.20 -5.85 -8.00
CA ALA A 140 10.43 -4.51 -8.54
C ALA A 140 9.68 -3.42 -7.76
N ILE A 141 8.45 -3.72 -7.33
CA ILE A 141 7.68 -2.84 -6.44
C ILE A 141 8.41 -2.68 -5.10
N SER A 142 8.84 -3.78 -4.48
CA SER A 142 9.53 -3.76 -3.18
C SER A 142 10.84 -2.96 -3.23
N VAL A 143 11.60 -3.10 -4.32
CA VAL A 143 12.81 -2.29 -4.57
C VAL A 143 12.47 -0.80 -4.70
N SER A 144 11.46 -0.46 -5.51
CA SER A 144 11.02 0.94 -5.69
C SER A 144 10.48 1.54 -4.39
N ALA A 145 9.72 0.76 -3.62
CA ALA A 145 9.17 1.16 -2.34
C ALA A 145 10.26 1.46 -1.31
N THR A 146 11.30 0.62 -1.27
CA THR A 146 12.47 0.85 -0.42
C THR A 146 13.20 2.13 -0.83
N GLN A 147 13.41 2.37 -2.13
CA GLN A 147 14.07 3.58 -2.62
C GLN A 147 13.30 4.85 -2.21
N VAL A 148 11.99 4.88 -2.40
CA VAL A 148 11.12 6.01 -2.00
C VAL A 148 11.12 6.20 -0.49
N ALA A 149 10.93 5.13 0.29
CA ALA A 149 10.92 5.21 1.75
C ALA A 149 12.27 5.66 2.31
N SER A 150 13.38 5.27 1.66
CA SER A 150 14.74 5.68 2.03
C SER A 150 15.10 7.11 1.62
N ASN A 151 14.22 7.79 0.87
CA ASN A 151 14.46 9.17 0.51
C ASN A 151 14.29 10.08 1.75
N PRO A 152 15.26 10.93 2.11
CA PRO A 152 15.17 11.78 3.30
C PRO A 152 13.94 12.69 3.34
N GLN A 153 13.50 13.22 2.20
CA GLN A 153 12.32 14.09 2.15
C GLN A 153 11.06 13.31 2.46
N VAL A 154 10.92 12.10 1.92
CA VAL A 154 9.78 11.21 2.17
C VAL A 154 9.79 10.72 3.61
N PHE A 155 10.94 10.27 4.09
CA PHE A 155 11.13 9.76 5.44
C PHE A 155 10.74 10.81 6.50
N GLN A 156 11.11 12.08 6.28
CA GLN A 156 10.75 13.18 7.19
C GLN A 156 9.24 13.41 7.32
N VAL A 157 8.44 13.07 6.30
CA VAL A 157 6.99 13.30 6.37
C VAL A 157 6.31 12.28 7.29
N ALA A 158 6.68 11.00 7.17
CA ALA A 158 6.15 9.95 8.04
C ALA A 158 7.18 8.83 8.28
N PRO A 159 8.10 9.02 9.25
CA PRO A 159 9.19 8.08 9.53
C PRO A 159 8.71 6.66 9.82
N THR A 160 7.65 6.51 10.62
CA THR A 160 7.11 5.19 11.01
C THR A 160 6.57 4.42 9.80
N ALA A 161 5.81 5.08 8.92
CA ALA A 161 5.27 4.46 7.71
C ALA A 161 6.39 4.08 6.74
N ALA A 162 7.42 4.92 6.59
CA ALA A 162 8.57 4.62 5.75
C ALA A 162 9.33 3.37 6.24
N LEU A 163 9.56 3.24 7.56
CA LEU A 163 10.19 2.05 8.14
C LEU A 163 9.35 0.78 7.99
N GLN A 164 8.02 0.89 8.10
CA GLN A 164 7.14 -0.23 7.85
C GLN A 164 7.24 -0.71 6.39
N VAL A 165 7.23 0.23 5.44
CA VAL A 165 7.43 -0.09 4.02
C VAL A 165 8.78 -0.77 3.77
N MET A 166 9.85 -0.27 4.39
CA MET A 166 11.18 -0.89 4.31
C MET A 166 11.20 -2.33 4.84
N SER A 167 10.56 -2.57 5.99
CA SER A 167 10.48 -3.89 6.61
C SER A 167 9.69 -4.87 5.74
N ASP A 168 8.50 -4.45 5.31
CA ASP A 168 7.61 -5.25 4.46
C ASP A 168 8.27 -5.57 3.10
N ALA A 169 8.95 -4.59 2.50
CA ALA A 169 9.69 -4.78 1.25
C ALA A 169 10.83 -5.80 1.41
N TYR A 170 11.62 -5.73 2.50
CA TYR A 170 12.68 -6.68 2.79
C TYR A 170 12.15 -8.10 3.01
N ASN A 171 11.06 -8.24 3.76
CA ASN A 171 10.39 -9.52 4.00
C ASN A 171 9.83 -10.10 2.69
N SER A 172 9.24 -9.27 1.85
CA SER A 172 8.72 -9.63 0.53
C SER A 172 9.81 -10.19 -0.37
N VAL A 173 10.92 -9.47 -0.58
CA VAL A 173 12.01 -9.92 -1.45
C VAL A 173 12.76 -11.13 -0.91
N SER A 174 12.73 -11.32 0.42
CA SER A 174 13.31 -12.50 1.09
C SER A 174 12.44 -13.76 0.97
N SER A 175 11.22 -13.65 0.43
CA SER A 175 10.34 -14.82 0.23
C SER A 175 10.94 -15.76 -0.82
N PRO A 176 10.79 -17.09 -0.69
CA PRO A 176 11.36 -18.03 -1.66
C PRO A 176 10.89 -17.83 -3.09
N ALA A 177 9.61 -17.47 -3.29
CA ALA A 177 9.04 -17.22 -4.61
C ALA A 177 9.67 -16.01 -5.29
N ILE A 178 9.86 -14.91 -4.55
CA ILE A 178 10.47 -13.69 -5.09
C ILE A 178 11.98 -13.86 -5.26
N ALA A 179 12.67 -14.45 -4.27
CA ALA A 179 14.10 -14.69 -4.33
C ALA A 179 14.50 -15.56 -5.54
N ALA A 180 13.67 -16.55 -5.90
CA ALA A 180 13.89 -17.38 -7.08
C ALA A 180 13.65 -16.61 -8.39
N ALA A 181 12.64 -15.73 -8.45
CA ALA A 181 12.29 -14.99 -9.66
C ALA A 181 13.15 -13.73 -9.90
N ALA A 182 13.67 -13.13 -8.83
CA ALA A 182 14.42 -11.87 -8.86
C ALA A 182 15.57 -11.91 -7.84
N PRO A 183 16.64 -12.70 -8.10
CA PRO A 183 17.73 -12.92 -7.13
C PRO A 183 18.47 -11.63 -6.74
N ASN A 184 18.48 -10.63 -7.62
CA ASN A 184 19.14 -9.35 -7.36
C ASN A 184 18.31 -8.41 -6.47
N ALA A 185 17.01 -8.66 -6.29
CA ALA A 185 16.13 -7.75 -5.55
C ALA A 185 16.48 -7.66 -4.07
N VAL A 186 16.84 -8.80 -3.43
CA VAL A 186 17.30 -8.83 -2.04
C VAL A 186 18.57 -7.99 -1.87
N GLN A 187 19.51 -8.09 -2.80
CA GLN A 187 20.77 -7.33 -2.78
C GLN A 187 20.49 -5.83 -2.94
N SER A 188 19.61 -5.44 -3.86
CA SER A 188 19.22 -4.04 -4.07
C SER A 188 18.53 -3.45 -2.83
N VAL A 189 17.56 -4.14 -2.24
CA VAL A 189 16.89 -3.68 -1.01
C VAL A 189 17.88 -3.59 0.13
N THR A 190 18.74 -4.59 0.31
CA THR A 190 19.78 -4.59 1.35
C THR A 190 20.73 -3.40 1.20
N ALA A 191 21.19 -3.11 -0.01
CA ALA A 191 22.06 -1.96 -0.28
C ALA A 191 21.36 -0.63 0.03
N SER A 192 20.09 -0.47 -0.39
CA SER A 192 19.29 0.72 -0.08
C SER A 192 19.07 0.92 1.41
N LEU A 193 18.76 -0.15 2.15
CA LEU A 193 18.63 -0.10 3.62
C LEU A 193 19.95 0.22 4.31
N THR A 194 21.05 -0.38 3.85
CA THR A 194 22.39 -0.08 4.39
C THR A 194 22.73 1.40 4.18
N GLN A 195 22.50 1.93 2.98
CA GLN A 195 22.70 3.36 2.70
C GLN A 195 21.78 4.25 3.55
N ALA A 196 20.53 3.87 3.73
CA ALA A 196 19.56 4.60 4.56
C ALA A 196 20.00 4.64 6.04
N SER A 197 20.49 3.52 6.58
CA SER A 197 20.95 3.42 7.96
C SER A 197 22.14 4.34 8.27
N ALA A 198 22.97 4.62 7.27
CA ALA A 198 24.12 5.51 7.36
C ALA A 198 23.78 6.98 7.00
N ASN A 199 22.54 7.29 6.61
CA ASN A 199 22.18 8.61 6.15
C ASN A 199 21.89 9.56 7.35
N PRO A 200 22.68 10.64 7.52
CA PRO A 200 22.51 11.55 8.66
C PRO A 200 21.18 12.29 8.64
N GLN A 201 20.57 12.53 7.47
CA GLN A 201 19.26 13.19 7.39
C GLN A 201 18.11 12.29 7.89
N ILE A 202 18.24 10.97 7.69
CA ILE A 202 17.28 9.99 8.22
C ILE A 202 17.45 9.86 9.74
N ALA A 203 18.69 9.82 10.21
CA ALA A 203 19.00 9.83 11.64
C ALA A 203 18.49 11.10 12.35
N ALA A 204 18.57 12.26 11.69
CA ALA A 204 18.03 13.51 12.22
C ALA A 204 16.50 13.51 12.32
N ALA A 205 15.80 12.85 11.38
CA ALA A 205 14.35 12.72 11.40
C ALA A 205 13.87 11.73 12.48
N MET A 206 14.65 10.68 12.75
CA MET A 206 14.40 9.73 13.83
C MET A 206 15.72 9.14 14.34
N ALA A 207 16.11 9.47 15.57
CA ALA A 207 17.41 9.11 16.14
C ALA A 207 17.70 7.59 16.14
N GLU A 208 16.65 6.77 16.28
CA GLU A 208 16.75 5.31 16.32
C GLU A 208 16.63 4.64 14.94
N SER A 209 16.47 5.40 13.85
CA SER A 209 16.26 4.87 12.50
C SER A 209 17.34 3.90 12.05
N GLY A 210 18.62 4.21 12.31
CA GLY A 210 19.73 3.31 11.99
C GLY A 210 19.63 1.95 12.70
N GLN A 211 19.21 1.95 13.97
CA GLN A 211 19.03 0.71 14.74
C GLN A 211 17.85 -0.10 14.22
N VAL A 212 16.73 0.56 13.91
CA VAL A 212 15.54 -0.10 13.32
C VAL A 212 15.86 -0.71 11.96
N ILE A 213 16.54 0.04 11.09
CA ILE A 213 16.91 -0.44 9.75
C ILE A 213 17.89 -1.62 9.86
N THR A 214 18.84 -1.56 10.80
CA THR A 214 19.74 -2.68 11.08
C THR A 214 18.98 -3.90 11.58
N ALA A 215 18.00 -3.72 12.48
CA ALA A 215 17.15 -4.80 12.98
C ALA A 215 16.31 -5.45 11.86
N ILE A 216 15.81 -4.64 10.89
CA ILE A 216 15.13 -5.16 9.68
C ILE A 216 16.07 -6.08 8.90
N LEU A 217 17.31 -5.64 8.66
CA LEU A 217 18.30 -6.43 7.92
C LEU A 217 18.71 -7.72 8.63
N THR A 218 18.80 -7.70 9.96
CA THR A 218 19.18 -8.87 10.76
C THR A 218 17.98 -9.75 11.16
N LYS A 219 16.75 -9.36 10.78
CA LYS A 219 15.49 -9.96 11.25
C LYS A 219 15.40 -10.03 12.78
N GLN A 220 16.06 -9.10 13.48
CA GLN A 220 16.02 -9.02 14.93
C GLN A 220 14.73 -8.33 15.39
N PRO A 221 14.22 -8.67 16.59
CA PRO A 221 13.13 -7.92 17.20
C PRO A 221 13.54 -6.45 17.36
N LEU A 222 12.59 -5.55 17.08
CA LEU A 222 12.82 -4.11 17.19
C LEU A 222 13.29 -3.74 18.60
N PRO A 223 14.14 -2.71 18.78
CA PRO A 223 14.51 -2.22 20.10
C PRO A 223 13.27 -1.91 20.94
N ALA A 224 13.29 -2.23 22.23
CA ALA A 224 12.15 -2.02 23.13
C ALA A 224 11.69 -0.54 23.15
N SER A 225 12.63 0.40 23.03
CA SER A 225 12.34 1.84 22.93
C SER A 225 11.49 2.21 21.70
N VAL A 226 11.68 1.53 20.58
CA VAL A 226 10.88 1.70 19.36
C VAL A 226 9.51 1.07 19.53
N GLN A 227 9.44 -0.10 20.16
CA GLN A 227 8.17 -0.78 20.46
C GLN A 227 7.30 0.09 21.38
N ASP A 228 7.87 0.65 22.45
CA ASP A 228 7.19 1.57 23.36
C ASP A 228 6.77 2.86 22.64
N SER A 229 7.59 3.39 21.73
CA SER A 229 7.28 4.58 20.93
C SER A 229 6.12 4.38 19.95
N ILE A 230 5.91 3.14 19.47
CA ILE A 230 4.79 2.75 18.60
C ILE A 230 3.53 2.58 19.45
N VAL A 231 3.64 1.90 20.59
CA VAL A 231 2.51 1.67 21.52
C VAL A 231 1.99 2.98 22.10
N ALA A 232 2.88 3.86 22.57
CA ALA A 232 2.52 5.15 23.17
C ALA A 232 1.82 6.11 22.18
N ARG A 233 2.13 6.01 20.88
CA ARG A 233 1.46 6.79 19.84
C ARG A 233 0.13 6.18 19.38
N GLY A 234 -0.03 4.86 19.47
CA GLY A 234 -1.29 4.18 19.17
C GLY A 234 -2.39 4.40 20.20
N THR A 235 -2.04 4.75 21.45
CA THR A 235 -3.01 5.05 22.52
C THR A 235 -3.41 6.52 22.60
N ALA A 236 -2.82 7.40 21.79
CA ALA A 236 -3.08 8.84 21.78
C ALA A 236 -4.10 9.28 20.72
N SER A 237 -4.80 8.33 20.08
CA SER A 237 -5.84 8.58 19.06
C SER A 237 -7.24 8.28 19.60
#